data_AF-A0A957NC93-F1
#
_entry.id   AF-A0A957NC93-F1
#
_cell.length_a   1.000
_cell.length_b   1.000
_cell.length_c   1.000
_cell.angle_alpha   90.00
_cell.angle_beta   90.00
_cell.angle_gamma   90.00
#
_symmetry.space_group_name_H-M   'P 1'
#
loop_
_entity.id
_entity.type
_entity.pdbx_description
1 polymer ?
#
loop_
_entity_poly.entity_id
_entity_poly.type
_entity_poly.pdbx_seq_one_letter_code
_entity_poly.pdbx_strand_id
1 'polypeptide(L)'
;ITQQVGQIGVMKAIGARTRQIVQIYLMLIFVYGVLAVMVSVPLSMWAANGIKLIFLTLLDANGRGFAVDWRAVGLQVVVIFLSLLLASLIPLAKGARMTVREAVSTYGLGGAAGLFDTLIAKLRRVSYTVLLVIGNTFRNISRLTLTQVVLVGSGILFIAVMGVRDAVNYTFGPVLTGIHDYDITLTLQ
;
A
#
# COMPACT_ATOMS: atom_id res chain seq x y z
N ILE A 1 2.48 -3.49 17.57
CA ILE A 1 2.12 -4.94 17.67
C ILE A 1 2.65 -5.54 18.98
N THR A 2 3.90 -5.29 19.38
CA THR A 2 4.47 -5.74 20.67
C THR A 2 3.63 -5.34 21.90
N GLN A 3 3.07 -4.13 21.94
CA GLN A 3 2.17 -3.73 23.05
C GLN A 3 0.80 -4.44 23.04
N GLN A 4 0.23 -4.73 21.86
CA GLN A 4 -1.07 -5.40 21.74
C GLN A 4 -0.99 -6.90 22.11
N VAL A 5 0.19 -7.52 21.93
CA VAL A 5 0.41 -8.92 22.33
C VAL A 5 0.22 -9.09 23.85
N GLY A 6 0.74 -8.15 24.65
CA GLY A 6 0.54 -8.15 26.11
C GLY A 6 -0.93 -7.97 26.50
N GLN A 7 -1.68 -7.10 25.81
CA GLN A 7 -3.10 -6.90 26.05
C GLN A 7 -3.92 -8.17 25.78
N ILE A 8 -3.65 -8.87 24.69
CA ILE A 8 -4.31 -10.16 24.39
C ILE A 8 -3.97 -11.21 25.46
N GLY A 9 -2.74 -11.22 25.95
CA GLY A 9 -2.30 -12.08 27.06
C GLY A 9 -3.11 -11.84 28.34
N VAL A 10 -3.27 -10.57 28.74
CA VAL A 10 -4.07 -10.17 29.91
C VAL A 10 -5.55 -10.54 29.70
N MET A 11 -6.13 -10.26 28.54
CA MET A 11 -7.52 -10.62 28.23
C MET A 11 -7.75 -12.13 28.34
N LYS A 12 -6.88 -12.95 27.74
CA LYS A 12 -6.99 -14.41 27.82
C LYS A 12 -6.73 -14.94 29.25
N ALA A 13 -5.86 -14.29 30.03
CA ALA A 13 -5.61 -14.66 31.43
C ALA A 13 -6.81 -14.43 32.36
N ILE A 14 -7.63 -13.41 32.08
CA ILE A 14 -8.90 -13.14 32.78
C ILE A 14 -10.05 -14.04 32.27
N GLY A 15 -9.79 -14.91 31.28
CA GLY A 15 -10.75 -15.87 30.76
C GLY A 15 -11.48 -15.44 29.48
N ALA A 16 -11.00 -14.42 28.76
CA ALA A 16 -11.60 -14.03 27.48
C ALA A 16 -11.51 -15.16 26.45
N ARG A 17 -12.63 -15.44 25.78
CA ARG A 17 -12.72 -16.46 24.72
C ARG A 17 -12.11 -15.91 23.44
N THR A 18 -11.49 -16.77 22.63
CA THR A 18 -10.91 -16.41 21.32
C THR A 18 -11.92 -15.69 20.41
N ARG A 19 -13.21 -16.07 20.45
CA ARG A 19 -14.27 -15.40 19.69
C ARG A 19 -14.48 -13.94 20.09
N GLN A 20 -14.34 -13.59 21.37
CA GLN A 20 -14.47 -12.20 21.85
C GLN A 20 -13.33 -11.33 21.32
N ILE A 21 -12.09 -11.85 21.34
CA ILE A 21 -10.93 -11.15 20.81
C ILE A 21 -11.08 -10.91 19.31
N VAL A 22 -11.51 -11.93 18.56
CA VAL A 22 -11.77 -11.82 17.11
C VAL A 22 -12.85 -10.77 16.82
N GLN A 23 -13.94 -10.72 17.60
CA GLN A 23 -15.00 -9.72 17.43
C GLN A 23 -14.50 -8.29 17.65
N ILE A 24 -13.68 -8.05 18.68
CA ILE A 24 -13.12 -6.72 18.97
C ILE A 24 -12.22 -6.26 17.80
N TYR A 25 -11.35 -7.15 17.31
CA TYR A 25 -10.48 -6.83 16.17
C TYR A 25 -11.28 -6.59 14.88
N LEU A 26 -12.30 -7.40 14.60
CA LEU A 26 -13.17 -7.19 13.45
C LEU A 26 -13.92 -5.86 13.53
N MET A 27 -14.43 -5.49 14.70
CA MET A 27 -15.07 -4.19 14.91
C MET A 27 -14.09 -3.04 14.67
N LEU A 28 -12.86 -3.15 15.18
CA LEU A 28 -11.81 -2.15 14.97
C LEU A 28 -11.50 -1.98 13.47
N ILE A 29 -11.32 -3.08 12.74
CA ILE A 29 -11.08 -3.09 11.29
C ILE A 29 -12.26 -2.45 10.55
N PHE A 30 -13.48 -2.78 10.94
CA PHE A 30 -14.68 -2.22 10.33
C PHE A 30 -14.75 -0.70 10.49
N VAL A 31 -14.48 -0.18 11.71
CA VAL A 31 -14.44 1.27 11.97
C VAL A 31 -13.37 1.95 11.12
N TYR A 32 -12.17 1.37 11.02
CA TYR A 32 -11.13 1.91 10.14
C TYR A 32 -11.53 1.87 8.66
N GLY A 33 -12.23 0.83 8.22
CA GLY A 33 -12.75 0.72 6.86
C GLY A 33 -13.74 1.83 6.53
N VAL A 34 -14.69 2.09 7.43
CA VAL A 34 -15.67 3.19 7.27
C VAL A 34 -14.96 4.55 7.21
N LEU A 35 -14.03 4.82 8.13
CA LEU A 35 -13.25 6.06 8.13
C LEU A 35 -12.45 6.21 6.84
N ALA A 36 -11.85 5.13 6.34
CA ALA A 36 -11.12 5.14 5.07
C ALA A 36 -12.02 5.50 3.89
N VAL A 37 -13.23 4.93 3.80
CA VAL A 37 -14.20 5.26 2.75
C VAL A 37 -14.62 6.73 2.84
N MET A 38 -14.92 7.24 4.05
CA MET A 38 -15.33 8.63 4.24
C MET A 38 -14.30 9.63 3.75
N VAL A 39 -13.01 9.33 3.90
CA VAL A 39 -11.93 10.21 3.42
C VAL A 39 -11.62 9.95 1.95
N SER A 40 -11.63 8.68 1.51
CA SER A 40 -11.21 8.30 0.17
C SER A 40 -12.17 8.78 -0.91
N VAL A 41 -13.49 8.68 -0.72
CA VAL A 41 -14.47 9.06 -1.73
C VAL A 41 -14.35 10.54 -2.14
N PRO A 42 -14.39 11.53 -1.21
CA PRO A 42 -14.28 12.94 -1.60
C PRO A 42 -12.92 13.27 -2.22
N LEU A 43 -11.85 12.67 -1.70
CA LEU A 43 -10.50 12.89 -2.23
C LEU A 43 -10.36 12.34 -3.66
N SER A 44 -10.89 11.14 -3.91
CA SER A 44 -10.92 10.52 -5.24
C SER A 44 -11.75 11.34 -6.23
N MET A 45 -12.90 11.87 -5.81
CA MET A 45 -13.75 12.72 -6.66
C MET A 45 -13.02 14.00 -7.06
N TRP A 46 -12.32 14.63 -6.11
CA TRP A 46 -11.55 15.83 -6.37
C TRP A 46 -10.39 15.57 -7.35
N ALA A 47 -9.63 14.49 -7.12
CA ALA A 47 -8.54 14.08 -8.00
C ALA A 47 -9.03 13.71 -9.41
N ALA A 48 -10.15 12.99 -9.52
CA ALA A 48 -10.74 12.60 -10.80
C ALA A 48 -11.17 13.82 -11.62
N ASN A 49 -11.72 14.86 -10.98
CA ASN A 49 -12.05 16.10 -11.67
C ASN A 49 -10.79 16.82 -12.19
N GLY A 50 -9.71 16.84 -11.42
CA GLY A 50 -8.42 17.40 -11.85
C GLY A 50 -7.86 16.69 -13.07
N ILE A 51 -7.84 15.36 -13.06
CA ILE A 51 -7.38 14.55 -14.19
C ILE A 51 -8.28 14.80 -15.42
N LYS A 52 -9.61 14.81 -15.24
CA LYS A 52 -10.55 15.09 -16.33
C LYS A 52 -10.25 16.43 -17.02
N LEU A 53 -10.01 17.50 -16.25
CA LEU A 53 -9.70 18.82 -16.80
C LEU A 53 -8.42 18.77 -17.65
N ILE A 54 -7.38 18.08 -17.19
CA ILE A 54 -6.14 17.89 -17.97
C ILE A 54 -6.45 17.21 -19.31
N PHE A 55 -7.24 16.14 -19.32
CA PHE A 55 -7.62 15.44 -20.56
C PHE A 55 -8.45 16.33 -21.50
N LEU A 56 -9.42 17.09 -20.98
CA LEU A 56 -10.22 18.00 -21.81
C LEU A 56 -9.35 19.06 -22.50
N THR A 57 -8.37 19.63 -21.77
CA THR A 57 -7.40 20.57 -22.35
C THR A 57 -6.50 19.91 -23.40
N LEU A 58 -6.06 18.67 -23.18
CA LEU A 58 -5.20 17.95 -24.13
C LEU A 58 -5.92 17.55 -25.43
N LEU A 59 -7.23 17.26 -25.36
CA LEU A 59 -8.04 16.81 -26.50
C LEU A 59 -8.81 17.95 -27.19
N ASP A 60 -8.64 19.19 -26.73
CA ASP A 60 -9.43 20.36 -27.17
C ASP A 60 -10.95 20.11 -27.17
N ALA A 61 -11.41 19.31 -26.21
CA ALA A 61 -12.78 18.81 -26.16
C ALA A 61 -13.61 19.57 -25.12
N ASN A 62 -14.80 20.00 -25.50
CA ASN A 62 -15.75 20.59 -24.55
C ASN A 62 -16.34 19.51 -23.63
N GLY A 63 -15.96 19.55 -22.36
CA GLY A 63 -16.44 18.62 -21.35
C GLY A 63 -17.89 18.87 -20.95
N ARG A 64 -18.69 17.80 -20.86
CA ARG A 64 -19.91 17.81 -20.06
C ARG A 64 -19.52 17.94 -18.57
N GLY A 65 -20.40 18.52 -17.75
CA GLY A 65 -20.17 18.79 -16.32
C GLY A 65 -19.70 17.57 -15.51
N PHE A 66 -19.29 17.79 -14.26
CA PHE A 66 -18.85 16.70 -13.39
C PHE A 66 -20.02 15.74 -13.07
N ALA A 67 -20.05 14.60 -13.75
CA ALA A 67 -20.99 13.52 -13.48
C ALA A 67 -20.32 12.47 -12.59
N VAL A 68 -20.98 12.14 -11.48
CA VAL A 68 -20.51 11.08 -10.58
C VAL A 68 -21.06 9.75 -11.08
N ASP A 69 -20.18 8.84 -11.46
CA ASP A 69 -20.59 7.45 -11.71
C ASP A 69 -20.70 6.70 -10.39
N TRP A 70 -21.94 6.43 -9.97
CA TRP A 70 -22.23 5.69 -8.75
C TRP A 70 -21.70 4.24 -8.79
N ARG A 71 -21.53 3.64 -9.98
CA ARG A 71 -20.95 2.31 -10.14
C ARG A 71 -19.47 2.30 -9.74
N ALA A 72 -18.73 3.34 -10.13
CA ALA A 72 -17.33 3.50 -9.77
C ALA A 72 -17.15 3.67 -8.25
N VAL A 73 -18.01 4.47 -7.62
CA VAL A 73 -18.01 4.63 -6.15
C VAL A 73 -18.34 3.29 -5.46
N GLY A 74 -19.33 2.55 -5.96
CA GLY A 74 -19.67 1.22 -5.44
C GLY A 74 -18.49 0.24 -5.51
N LEU A 75 -17.81 0.17 -6.67
CA LEU A 75 -16.62 -0.66 -6.85
C LEU A 75 -15.48 -0.24 -5.92
N GLN A 76 -15.24 1.07 -5.75
CA GLN A 76 -14.25 1.59 -4.83
C GLN A 76 -14.49 1.11 -3.40
N VAL A 77 -15.73 1.21 -2.91
CA VAL A 77 -16.10 0.75 -1.57
C VAL A 77 -15.85 -0.75 -1.41
N VAL A 78 -16.28 -1.56 -2.39
CA VAL A 78 -16.06 -3.01 -2.38
C VAL A 78 -14.57 -3.35 -2.31
N VAL A 79 -13.75 -2.70 -3.13
CA VAL A 79 -12.30 -2.91 -3.17
C VAL A 79 -11.64 -2.53 -1.84
N ILE A 80 -12.07 -1.43 -1.21
CA ILE A 80 -11.58 -1.00 0.10
C ILE A 80 -11.88 -2.08 1.14
N PHE A 81 -13.14 -2.48 1.29
CA PHE A 81 -13.51 -3.49 2.28
C PHE A 81 -12.84 -4.84 2.04
N LEU A 82 -12.72 -5.26 0.77
CA LEU A 82 -12.02 -6.49 0.41
C LEU A 82 -10.53 -6.43 0.81
N SER A 83 -9.89 -5.29 0.57
CA SER A 83 -8.49 -5.06 0.94
C SER A 83 -8.29 -5.08 2.45
N LEU A 84 -9.19 -4.45 3.23
CA LEU A 84 -9.15 -4.52 4.70
C LEU A 84 -9.32 -5.95 5.20
N LEU A 85 -10.25 -6.71 4.64
CA LEU A 85 -10.49 -8.10 5.02
C LEU A 85 -9.25 -8.96 4.75
N LEU A 86 -8.68 -8.86 3.55
CA LEU A 86 -7.46 -9.58 3.15
C LEU A 86 -6.26 -9.20 4.03
N ALA A 87 -6.05 -7.91 4.28
CA ALA A 87 -4.96 -7.44 5.14
C ALA A 87 -5.11 -7.94 6.58
N SER A 88 -6.35 -8.09 7.05
CA SER A 88 -6.64 -8.54 8.42
C SER A 88 -6.53 -10.04 8.63
N LEU A 89 -6.59 -10.87 7.57
CA LEU A 89 -6.61 -12.33 7.71
C LEU A 89 -5.39 -12.86 8.49
N ILE A 90 -4.20 -12.39 8.13
CA ILE A 90 -2.94 -12.82 8.75
C ILE A 90 -2.87 -12.42 10.23
N PRO A 91 -3.06 -11.14 10.63
CA PRO A 91 -3.02 -10.76 12.04
C PRO A 91 -4.17 -11.36 12.84
N LEU A 92 -5.37 -11.52 12.26
CA LEU A 92 -6.52 -12.13 12.93
C LEU A 92 -6.28 -13.62 13.21
N ALA A 93 -5.73 -14.36 12.24
CA ALA A 93 -5.36 -15.76 12.43
C ALA A 93 -4.26 -15.93 13.49
N LYS A 94 -3.24 -15.06 13.48
CA LYS A 94 -2.19 -15.04 14.51
C LYS A 94 -2.76 -14.73 15.90
N GLY A 95 -3.59 -13.70 16.02
CA GLY A 95 -4.23 -13.32 17.29
C GLY A 95 -5.18 -14.39 17.83
N ALA A 96 -5.90 -15.09 16.94
CA ALA A 96 -6.79 -16.18 17.34
C ALA A 96 -6.03 -17.38 17.93
N ARG A 97 -4.91 -17.76 17.29
CA ARG A 97 -4.07 -18.91 17.70
C ARG A 97 -3.14 -18.61 18.87
N MET A 98 -2.83 -17.34 19.13
CA MET A 98 -1.87 -16.95 20.18
C MET A 98 -2.33 -17.37 21.57
N THR A 99 -1.54 -18.19 22.25
CA THR A 99 -1.85 -18.66 23.61
C THR A 99 -1.37 -17.68 24.69
N VAL A 100 -1.87 -17.80 25.92
CA VAL A 100 -1.39 -16.99 27.06
C VAL A 100 0.12 -17.17 27.26
N ARG A 101 0.63 -18.40 27.11
CA ARG A 101 2.05 -18.73 27.22
C ARG A 101 2.88 -17.99 26.17
N GLU A 102 2.46 -17.99 24.91
CA GLU A 102 3.15 -17.24 23.85
C GLU A 102 3.15 -15.73 24.10
N ALA A 103 2.02 -15.18 24.56
CA ALA A 103 1.89 -13.75 24.81
C ALA A 103 2.87 -13.26 25.90
N VAL A 104 3.10 -14.10 26.93
CA VAL A 104 4.04 -13.80 28.02
C VAL A 104 5.49 -14.14 27.64
N SER A 105 5.73 -15.21 26.88
CA SER A 105 7.08 -15.64 26.47
C SER A 105 7.68 -14.82 25.33
N THR A 106 6.89 -13.98 24.65
CA THR A 106 7.35 -13.11 23.54
C THR A 106 8.21 -11.92 24.02
N TYR A 107 8.67 -11.90 25.27
CA TYR A 107 9.66 -10.94 25.77
C TYR A 107 11.03 -11.15 25.10
N GLY A 108 11.19 -10.60 23.89
CA GLY A 108 12.47 -10.19 23.29
C GLY A 108 13.44 -11.26 22.77
N LEU A 109 13.21 -12.56 23.02
CA LEU A 109 14.22 -13.61 22.79
C LEU A 109 13.96 -14.55 21.59
N GLY A 110 13.03 -14.22 20.69
CA GLY A 110 12.58 -15.09 19.59
C GLY A 110 13.34 -14.98 18.27
N GLY A 111 14.66 -14.75 18.27
CA GLY A 111 15.46 -14.64 17.05
C GLY A 111 16.55 -15.70 16.98
N ALA A 112 16.31 -16.79 16.24
CA ALA A 112 17.37 -17.74 15.90
C ALA A 112 18.47 -17.01 15.11
N ALA A 113 19.73 -17.25 15.45
CA ALA A 113 20.87 -16.69 14.72
C ALA A 113 20.82 -17.15 13.26
N GLY A 114 20.82 -16.20 12.32
CA GLY A 114 20.68 -16.48 10.89
C GLY A 114 22.02 -16.82 10.22
N LEU A 115 21.98 -17.37 9.01
CA LEU A 115 23.17 -17.58 8.16
C LEU A 115 24.00 -16.29 7.97
N PHE A 116 23.33 -15.13 7.97
CA PHE A 116 23.97 -13.82 7.91
C PHE A 116 24.74 -13.46 9.19
N ASP A 117 24.31 -13.90 10.38
CA ASP A 117 25.07 -13.68 11.62
C ASP A 117 26.43 -14.41 11.54
N THR A 118 26.46 -15.59 10.93
CA THR A 118 27.70 -16.35 10.70
C THR A 118 28.62 -15.67 9.67
N LEU A 119 28.05 -15.11 8.60
CA LEU A 119 28.80 -14.38 7.57
C LEU A 119 29.38 -13.06 8.10
N ILE A 120 28.59 -12.35 8.92
CA ILE A 120 28.93 -11.08 9.56
C ILE A 120 29.97 -11.29 10.68
N ALA A 121 29.90 -12.39 11.43
CA ALA A 121 30.91 -12.77 12.42
C ALA A 121 32.31 -12.98 11.81
N LYS A 122 32.39 -13.26 10.49
CA LYS A 122 33.67 -13.39 9.76
C LYS A 122 34.31 -12.03 9.41
N LEU A 123 33.55 -10.93 9.47
CA LEU A 123 34.05 -9.57 9.23
C LEU A 123 34.67 -8.99 10.51
N ARG A 124 35.94 -9.34 10.76
CA ARG A 124 36.70 -8.96 11.96
C ARG A 124 37.11 -7.48 12.03
N ARG A 125 36.92 -6.70 10.95
CA ARG A 125 37.39 -5.30 10.81
C ARG A 125 36.30 -4.23 10.93
N VAL A 126 35.04 -4.62 11.11
CA VAL A 126 33.93 -3.66 11.23
C VAL A 126 33.63 -3.42 12.71
N SER A 127 33.34 -2.17 13.08
CA SER A 127 32.96 -1.81 14.45
C SER A 127 31.73 -2.61 14.90
N TYR A 128 31.76 -3.11 16.13
CA TYR A 128 30.68 -3.89 16.75
C TYR A 128 29.31 -3.21 16.65
N THR A 129 29.26 -1.87 16.76
CA THR A 129 28.03 -1.10 16.62
C THR A 129 27.43 -1.18 15.21
N VAL A 130 28.27 -1.13 14.18
CA VAL A 130 27.82 -1.24 12.77
C VAL A 130 27.33 -2.65 12.47
N LEU A 131 28.01 -3.66 13.00
CA LEU A 131 27.60 -5.07 12.88
C LEU A 131 26.25 -5.31 13.55
N LEU A 132 25.98 -4.69 14.71
CA LEU A 132 24.68 -4.78 15.39
C LEU A 132 23.54 -4.11 14.60
N VAL A 133 23.76 -2.92 14.03
CA VAL A 133 22.73 -2.22 13.25
C VAL A 133 22.37 -2.99 11.97
N ILE A 134 23.40 -3.48 11.27
CA ILE A 134 23.25 -4.29 10.05
C ILE A 134 22.58 -5.63 10.39
N GLY A 135 23.12 -6.35 11.39
CA GLY A 135 22.59 -7.63 11.85
C GLY A 135 21.14 -7.53 12.29
N ASN A 136 20.76 -6.48 13.02
CA ASN A 136 19.37 -6.26 13.45
C ASN A 136 18.40 -6.03 12.27
N THR A 137 18.88 -5.41 11.19
CA THR A 137 18.11 -5.21 9.96
C THR A 137 17.87 -6.55 9.25
N PHE A 138 18.91 -7.39 9.14
CA PHE A 138 18.82 -8.71 8.50
C PHE A 138 18.14 -9.78 9.36
N ARG A 139 18.14 -9.64 10.69
CA ARG A 139 17.41 -10.53 11.61
C ARG A 139 15.89 -10.43 11.45
N ASN A 140 15.40 -9.33 10.86
CA ASN A 140 14.00 -9.10 10.54
C ASN A 140 13.74 -9.10 9.02
N ILE A 141 14.29 -10.09 8.30
CA ILE A 141 14.29 -10.18 6.83
C ILE A 141 12.90 -10.01 6.18
N SER A 142 11.83 -10.45 6.85
CA SER A 142 10.45 -10.30 6.37
C SER A 142 10.04 -8.83 6.21
N ARG A 143 10.44 -7.95 7.15
CA ARG A 143 10.12 -6.54 7.06
C ARG A 143 10.94 -5.84 5.98
N LEU A 144 12.24 -6.16 5.90
CA LEU A 144 13.16 -5.58 4.91
C LEU A 144 12.73 -5.90 3.47
N THR A 145 12.43 -7.17 3.20
CA THR A 145 12.00 -7.62 1.88
C THR A 145 10.69 -6.96 1.47
N LEU A 146 9.71 -6.90 2.37
CA LEU A 146 8.43 -6.24 2.10
C LEU A 146 8.59 -4.76 1.77
N THR A 147 9.43 -4.03 2.52
CA THR A 147 9.70 -2.61 2.22
C THR A 147 10.42 -2.42 0.90
N GLN A 148 11.38 -3.29 0.57
CA GLN A 148 12.14 -3.18 -0.68
C GLN A 148 11.26 -3.48 -1.89
N VAL A 149 10.40 -4.50 -1.80
CA VAL A 149 9.44 -4.84 -2.88
C VAL A 149 8.50 -3.67 -3.13
N VAL A 150 7.97 -3.04 -2.08
CA VAL A 150 7.11 -1.86 -2.21
C VAL A 150 7.88 -0.70 -2.86
N LEU A 151 9.12 -0.45 -2.42
CA LEU A 151 9.95 0.64 -2.95
C LEU A 151 10.26 0.45 -4.44
N VAL A 152 10.72 -0.74 -4.83
CA VAL A 152 11.04 -1.08 -6.22
C VAL A 152 9.77 -1.07 -7.07
N GLY A 153 8.67 -1.64 -6.57
CA GLY A 153 7.38 -1.62 -7.25
C GLY A 153 6.87 -0.21 -7.53
N SER A 154 7.04 0.71 -6.57
CA SER A 154 6.74 2.14 -6.75
C SER A 154 7.59 2.76 -7.86
N GLY A 155 8.90 2.47 -7.88
CA GLY A 155 9.82 2.94 -8.93
C GLY A 155 9.44 2.44 -10.33
N ILE A 156 9.05 1.17 -10.45
CA ILE A 156 8.59 0.59 -11.73
C ILE A 156 7.32 1.28 -12.22
N LEU A 157 6.35 1.49 -11.33
CA LEU A 157 5.10 2.19 -11.65
C LEU A 157 5.38 3.62 -12.13
N PHE A 158 6.29 4.33 -11.46
CA PHE A 158 6.69 5.67 -11.86
C PHE A 158 7.30 5.70 -13.28
N ILE A 159 8.24 4.80 -13.57
CA ILE A 159 8.85 4.69 -14.91
C ILE A 159 7.78 4.36 -15.95
N ALA A 160 6.85 3.44 -15.66
CA ALA A 160 5.77 3.08 -16.57
C ALA A 160 4.85 4.27 -16.89
N VAL A 161 4.46 5.06 -15.88
CA VAL A 161 3.63 6.26 -16.07
C VAL A 161 4.37 7.33 -16.88
N MET A 162 5.66 7.55 -16.60
CA MET A 162 6.49 8.46 -17.41
C MET A 162 6.59 8.00 -18.86
N GLY A 163 6.78 6.70 -19.10
CA GLY A 163 6.80 6.13 -20.44
C GLY A 163 5.49 6.33 -21.21
N VAL A 164 4.33 6.17 -20.54
CA VAL A 164 3.02 6.48 -21.16
C VAL A 164 2.91 7.98 -21.48
N ARG A 165 3.35 8.86 -20.59
CA ARG A 165 3.36 10.31 -20.82
C ARG A 165 4.23 10.68 -22.04
N ASP A 166 5.42 10.11 -22.14
CA ASP A 166 6.34 10.36 -23.26
C ASP A 166 5.77 9.81 -24.57
N ALA A 167 5.15 8.63 -24.56
CA ALA A 167 4.48 8.05 -25.72
C ALA A 167 3.30 8.91 -26.21
N VAL A 168 2.49 9.44 -25.29
CA VAL A 168 1.40 10.38 -25.63
C VAL A 168 1.98 11.66 -26.24
N ASN A 169 2.99 12.29 -25.62
CA ASN A 169 3.59 13.51 -26.14
C ASN A 169 4.24 13.30 -27.53
N TYR A 170 4.86 12.15 -27.75
CA TYR A 170 5.45 11.81 -29.05
C TYR A 170 4.39 11.60 -30.12
N THR A 171 3.27 10.94 -29.78
CA THR A 171 2.18 10.66 -30.73
C THR A 171 1.41 11.92 -31.09
N PHE A 172 1.04 12.73 -30.10
CA PHE A 172 0.23 13.94 -30.31
C PHE A 172 1.04 15.19 -30.70
N GLY A 173 2.36 15.18 -30.56
CA GLY A 173 3.24 16.21 -31.10
C GLY A 173 3.78 15.82 -32.47
N PRO A 174 5.03 15.34 -32.57
CA PRO A 174 5.77 15.23 -33.83
C PRO A 174 5.16 14.27 -34.85
N VAL A 175 4.52 13.17 -34.42
CA VAL A 175 3.92 12.21 -35.36
C VAL A 175 2.63 12.75 -35.97
N LEU A 176 1.75 13.33 -35.15
CA LEU A 176 0.52 13.94 -35.64
C LEU A 176 0.79 15.14 -36.53
N THR A 177 1.76 16.01 -36.18
CA THR A 177 2.17 17.13 -37.03
C THR A 177 2.85 16.68 -38.33
N GLY A 178 3.65 15.60 -38.30
CA GLY A 178 4.28 15.06 -39.51
C GLY A 178 3.32 14.34 -40.46
N ILE A 179 2.15 13.88 -39.98
CA ILE A 179 1.08 13.31 -40.81
C ILE A 179 0.12 14.41 -41.31
N HIS A 180 -0.04 15.50 -40.55
CA HIS A 180 -0.93 16.63 -40.86
C HIS A 180 -0.16 17.85 -41.43
N ASP A 181 0.87 17.64 -42.25
CA ASP A 181 1.47 18.68 -43.10
C ASP A 181 0.45 19.10 -44.18
N TYR A 182 -0.59 19.83 -43.78
CA TYR A 182 -1.51 20.48 -44.70
C TYR A 182 -0.91 21.84 -45.09
N ASP A 183 -0.44 21.93 -46.33
CA ASP A 183 0.05 23.17 -46.96
C ASP A 183 -1.06 24.24 -47.15
N ILE A 184 -2.32 23.89 -46.82
CA ILE A 184 -3.49 24.77 -46.96
C ILE A 184 -4.55 24.45 -45.90
N THR A 185 -4.63 25.28 -44.86
CA THR A 185 -5.78 25.38 -43.96
C THR A 185 -6.89 26.18 -44.62
N LEU A 186 -7.90 25.50 -45.16
CA LEU A 186 -9.15 26.16 -45.58
C LEU A 186 -10.02 26.42 -44.34
N THR A 187 -9.99 27.66 -43.86
CA THR A 187 -11.00 28.20 -42.94
C THR A 187 -12.34 28.33 -43.69
N LEU A 188 -13.29 27.43 -43.43
CA LEU A 188 -14.69 27.67 -43.78
C LEU A 188 -15.25 28.67 -42.75
N GLN A 189 -15.72 29.81 -43.26
CA GLN A 189 -16.35 30.91 -42.51
C GLN A 189 -17.51 30.43 -41.63
#